data_AF-A0A368S1V6-F1
#
_entry.id   AF-A0A368S1V6-F1
#
_cell.length_a   1.000
_cell.length_b   1.000
_cell.length_c   1.000
_cell.angle_alpha   90.00
_cell.angle_beta   90.00
_cell.angle_gamma   90.00
#
_symmetry.space_group_name_H-M   'P 1'
#
loop_
_entity.id
_entity.type
_entity.pdbx_description
1 polymer ?
#
loop_
_entity_poly.entity_id
_entity_poly.type
_entity_poly.pdbx_seq_one_letter_code
_entity_poly.pdbx_strand_id
1 'polypeptide(L)'
;MMVIRKKNTDALSVQHPYLKFTATITNGCQRRTSFLRSLQTAPTATRHFQHPSARAVARSPLGDKPTGMATMGVVRACAPPAAAPTAPSADAAKRKPSRSARVLVLGGAGRLRPDLNILVGDRNREKGESFAAKLGEKSEFVQVEIRNASMLEKALQGVDLVVHTAGPFQRAEECTVLQAAISTKTAYIDVCDDTDYSWRANSFHEQAKAAGIPAITTAGIYPGVSNVMAAELVRAARSENGEPERLRFFYYTAGTGGAGPTILTTSFLLLGEDVIAYNKGEEIKLKPYSGAMTIDFGKGVRKKNVYLLNLPEVKSAFKILGVPTVNARFGTAPFFWNWGMQAFANLLPAEFLRDKVKVQKLYKSVDPLVRAIDGIAGERVSMRVDLDCSNGRNTIGLFTHKKLSVSVGFATAAFALAVLEGNTQPGVWFPEEPEGIAIEARKLLLERASQGTSNFVMNKPSWMVETDPKEVGLGIYV
;
A
#
# COMPACT_ATOMS: atom_id res chain seq x y z
N MET A 1 3.53 -48.39 53.41
CA MET A 1 2.76 -47.90 54.59
C MET A 1 2.90 -46.39 54.57
N MET A 2 1.91 -45.56 54.28
CA MET A 2 0.49 -45.58 54.67
C MET A 2 -0.31 -44.77 53.62
N VAL A 3 -1.44 -45.32 53.20
CA VAL A 3 -2.45 -44.70 52.31
C VAL A 3 -3.56 -44.11 53.18
N ILE A 4 -4.28 -43.09 52.71
CA ILE A 4 -5.76 -42.84 52.81
C ILE A 4 -6.05 -41.37 52.40
N ARG A 5 -6.57 -41.13 51.17
CA ARG A 5 -7.97 -40.81 50.73
C ARG A 5 -8.47 -39.39 51.10
N LYS A 6 -8.82 -38.50 50.15
CA LYS A 6 -9.91 -38.44 49.14
C LYS A 6 -11.12 -37.61 49.66
N LYS A 7 -11.49 -36.52 48.98
CA LYS A 7 -12.88 -36.25 48.53
C LYS A 7 -13.02 -35.00 47.62
N ASN A 8 -13.78 -35.22 46.56
CA ASN A 8 -14.36 -34.29 45.57
C ASN A 8 -15.42 -33.36 46.17
N THR A 9 -15.76 -32.31 45.40
CA THR A 9 -17.10 -31.82 44.92
C THR A 9 -17.04 -30.30 44.81
N ASP A 10 -17.62 -29.56 43.87
CA ASP A 10 -18.42 -29.81 42.67
C ASP A 10 -18.39 -28.51 41.84
N ALA A 11 -18.74 -28.64 40.55
CA ALA A 11 -18.95 -27.54 39.61
C ALA A 11 -20.21 -26.73 39.93
N LEU A 12 -20.22 -25.44 39.57
CA LEU A 12 -21.35 -24.82 38.87
C LEU A 12 -20.99 -23.43 38.33
N SER A 13 -21.42 -23.24 37.10
CA SER A 13 -21.32 -22.08 36.23
C SER A 13 -22.22 -20.92 36.67
N VAL A 14 -22.06 -19.78 35.99
CA VAL A 14 -23.14 -18.98 35.36
C VAL A 14 -23.00 -17.45 35.58
N GLN A 15 -22.99 -16.76 34.43
CA GLN A 15 -23.53 -15.43 34.10
C GLN A 15 -22.74 -14.11 34.32
N HIS A 16 -22.49 -13.49 33.17
CA HIS A 16 -22.57 -12.05 32.89
C HIS A 16 -23.79 -11.36 33.53
N PRO A 17 -23.67 -10.04 33.75
CA PRO A 17 -24.70 -9.15 33.21
C PRO A 17 -24.16 -7.88 32.54
N TYR A 18 -24.93 -7.43 31.56
CA TYR A 18 -24.90 -6.10 30.93
C TYR A 18 -25.86 -5.14 31.66
N LEU A 19 -25.60 -3.84 31.54
CA LEU A 19 -26.55 -2.71 31.47
C LEU A 19 -27.30 -2.23 32.75
N LYS A 20 -27.02 -0.98 33.21
CA LYS A 20 -27.90 0.22 33.07
C LYS A 20 -27.55 1.39 34.04
N PHE A 21 -28.05 2.58 33.65
CA PHE A 21 -28.31 3.86 34.36
C PHE A 21 -27.17 4.87 34.54
N THR A 22 -27.12 6.00 33.80
CA THR A 22 -27.88 7.29 33.83
C THR A 22 -27.47 8.21 35.00
N ALA A 23 -26.91 9.39 34.71
CA ALA A 23 -27.29 10.68 35.33
C ALA A 23 -26.50 11.87 34.75
N THR A 24 -27.28 12.85 34.32
CA THR A 24 -26.99 14.22 33.94
C THR A 24 -26.38 15.03 35.10
N ILE A 25 -25.39 15.89 34.83
CA ILE A 25 -25.17 17.12 35.61
C ILE A 25 -25.05 18.29 34.65
N THR A 26 -26.08 19.13 34.69
CA THR A 26 -26.12 20.53 34.27
C THR A 26 -25.60 21.42 35.40
N ASN A 27 -24.83 22.45 35.04
CA ASN A 27 -24.63 23.79 35.65
C ASN A 27 -23.28 24.30 35.11
N GLY A 28 -23.13 25.39 34.36
CA GLY A 28 -23.90 26.63 34.32
C GLY A 28 -23.27 27.66 35.25
N CYS A 29 -22.28 28.44 34.78
CA CYS A 29 -22.10 29.83 35.22
C CYS A 29 -21.26 30.66 34.23
N GLN A 30 -21.55 31.94 34.21
CA GLN A 30 -21.41 32.94 33.16
C GLN A 30 -20.23 33.92 33.37
N ARG A 31 -19.81 34.52 32.24
CA ARG A 31 -19.39 35.92 32.01
C ARG A 31 -18.05 36.45 32.56
N ARG A 32 -17.23 36.96 31.64
CA ARG A 32 -16.73 38.36 31.51
C ARG A 32 -15.99 38.51 30.16
N THR A 33 -16.60 39.11 29.13
CA THR A 33 -16.47 40.51 28.65
C THR A 33 -15.05 41.08 28.49
N SER A 34 -14.67 41.23 27.22
CA SER A 34 -14.02 42.37 26.53
C SER A 34 -12.69 42.92 27.03
N PHE A 35 -11.66 42.86 26.17
CA PHE A 35 -10.73 43.98 25.97
C PHE A 35 -10.43 44.17 24.47
N LEU A 36 -10.38 45.44 24.10
CA LEU A 36 -10.30 46.02 22.76
C LEU A 36 -8.85 46.23 22.28
N ARG A 37 -8.74 46.38 20.96
CA ARG A 37 -7.87 47.31 20.19
C ARG A 37 -6.49 46.86 19.67
N SER A 38 -6.49 46.77 18.33
CA SER A 38 -5.66 47.51 17.36
C SER A 38 -4.15 47.28 17.30
N LEU A 39 -3.70 46.86 16.12
CA LEU A 39 -2.58 47.41 15.32
C LEU A 39 -2.74 46.81 13.90
N GLN A 40 -3.32 47.56 12.97
CA GLN A 40 -2.65 48.41 11.98
C GLN A 40 -1.83 47.66 10.91
N THR A 41 -2.27 47.95 9.70
CA THR A 41 -1.88 47.63 8.33
C THR A 41 -0.45 47.98 7.89
N ALA A 42 -0.02 47.28 6.83
CA ALA A 42 0.75 47.73 5.64
C ALA A 42 2.22 47.24 5.50
N PRO A 43 2.80 47.14 4.29
CA PRO A 43 2.18 46.84 2.98
C PRO A 43 2.93 45.78 2.14
N THR A 44 2.23 45.38 1.09
CA THR A 44 2.61 44.72 -0.15
C THR A 44 3.89 45.27 -0.80
N ALA A 45 4.78 44.38 -1.26
CA ALA A 45 5.83 44.71 -2.22
C ALA A 45 5.73 43.77 -3.44
N THR A 46 5.08 44.28 -4.47
CA THR A 46 5.06 43.75 -5.83
C THR A 46 6.42 44.02 -6.46
N ARG A 47 7.12 42.99 -6.94
CA ARG A 47 8.20 43.15 -7.93
C ARG A 47 7.88 42.31 -9.15
N HIS A 48 7.45 43.01 -10.20
CA HIS A 48 7.58 42.57 -11.58
C HIS A 48 9.06 42.30 -11.89
N PHE A 49 9.37 41.14 -12.43
CA PHE A 49 10.52 40.99 -13.32
C PHE A 49 10.08 40.29 -14.59
N GLN A 50 10.45 40.95 -15.70
CA GLN A 50 10.08 40.66 -17.07
C GLN A 50 10.80 39.40 -17.58
N HIS A 51 10.10 38.66 -18.43
CA HIS A 51 10.69 37.73 -19.40
C HIS A 51 11.58 38.49 -20.41
N PRO A 52 12.61 37.83 -20.94
CA PRO A 52 13.01 38.02 -22.33
C PRO A 52 12.76 36.76 -23.17
N SER A 53 11.87 36.97 -24.13
CA SER A 53 11.88 36.54 -25.54
C SER A 53 12.69 35.31 -26.00
N ALA A 54 11.96 34.51 -26.76
CA ALA A 54 12.39 33.50 -27.73
C ALA A 54 13.51 33.94 -28.69
N ARG A 55 14.30 32.96 -29.12
CA ARG A 55 15.03 33.00 -30.40
C ARG A 55 14.57 31.84 -31.26
N ALA A 56 13.87 32.18 -32.33
CA ALA A 56 13.60 31.34 -33.48
C ALA A 56 14.90 31.15 -34.29
N VAL A 57 15.09 29.95 -34.85
CA VAL A 57 16.02 29.73 -35.96
C VAL A 57 15.23 29.25 -37.17
N ALA A 58 15.46 29.95 -38.27
CA ALA A 58 14.75 29.85 -39.54
C ALA A 58 15.15 28.63 -40.37
N ARG A 59 14.22 28.21 -41.24
CA ARG A 59 14.40 27.33 -42.41
C ARG A 59 15.24 28.03 -43.49
N SER A 60 15.98 27.30 -44.34
CA SER A 60 15.62 26.90 -45.73
C SER A 60 16.93 26.79 -46.57
N PRO A 61 16.96 26.38 -47.86
CA PRO A 61 16.31 25.25 -48.58
C PRO A 61 17.25 24.56 -49.64
N LEU A 62 16.66 23.68 -50.48
CA LEU A 62 17.14 23.14 -51.79
C LEU A 62 18.25 22.07 -51.71
N GLY A 63 18.27 20.97 -52.47
CA GLY A 63 17.52 20.50 -53.64
C GLY A 63 18.50 19.66 -54.47
N ASP A 64 18.17 18.39 -54.78
CA ASP A 64 18.39 17.75 -56.09
C ASP A 64 18.18 16.22 -56.06
N LYS A 65 17.57 15.74 -57.14
CA LYS A 65 17.25 14.36 -57.58
C LYS A 65 17.94 14.18 -58.96
N PRO A 66 17.83 13.05 -59.69
CA PRO A 66 17.62 11.64 -59.34
C PRO A 66 18.57 10.68 -60.13
N THR A 67 18.45 9.36 -59.96
CA THR A 67 18.34 8.35 -61.06
C THR A 67 18.23 6.93 -60.46
N GLY A 68 17.43 6.06 -61.11
CA GLY A 68 17.38 4.63 -60.79
C GLY A 68 15.97 4.03 -60.88
N MET A 69 15.54 3.72 -62.09
CA MET A 69 14.27 3.09 -62.46
C MET A 69 14.44 1.56 -62.46
N ALA A 70 13.54 0.81 -61.82
CA ALA A 70 13.29 -0.59 -62.14
C ALA A 70 11.84 -0.98 -61.75
N THR A 71 11.10 -1.42 -62.77
CA THR A 71 9.72 -1.89 -62.80
C THR A 71 9.57 -3.35 -62.37
N MET A 72 8.42 -3.67 -61.77
CA MET A 72 7.63 -4.93 -61.78
C MET A 72 7.02 -5.14 -60.40
N GLY A 73 5.80 -5.61 -60.16
CA GLY A 73 4.74 -6.18 -60.97
C GLY A 73 3.74 -6.72 -59.94
N VAL A 74 2.45 -6.41 -60.11
CA VAL A 74 1.40 -6.69 -59.12
C VAL A 74 1.05 -8.18 -59.14
N VAL A 75 1.20 -8.88 -58.01
CA VAL A 75 0.53 -10.16 -57.75
C VAL A 75 -0.12 -10.11 -56.37
N ARG A 76 -1.45 -10.15 -56.38
CA ARG A 76 -2.33 -10.11 -55.21
C ARG A 76 -2.54 -11.57 -54.76
N ALA A 77 -1.99 -11.96 -53.61
CA ALA A 77 -2.31 -13.23 -52.97
C ALA A 77 -3.34 -13.00 -51.86
N CYS A 78 -4.54 -13.57 -52.03
CA CYS A 78 -5.59 -13.63 -51.02
C CYS A 78 -5.16 -14.60 -49.90
N ALA A 79 -5.07 -14.10 -48.67
CA ALA A 79 -5.05 -14.93 -47.47
C ALA A 79 -6.50 -15.18 -46.98
N PRO A 80 -6.85 -16.38 -46.51
CA PRO A 80 -8.18 -16.66 -45.97
C PRO A 80 -8.42 -15.91 -44.64
N PRO A 81 -9.68 -15.58 -44.29
CA PRO A 81 -9.98 -14.79 -43.09
C PRO A 81 -9.66 -15.58 -41.81
N ALA A 82 -9.01 -14.90 -40.87
CA ALA A 82 -8.76 -15.40 -39.52
C ALA A 82 -10.09 -15.70 -38.82
N ALA A 83 -10.19 -16.89 -38.21
CA ALA A 83 -11.33 -17.28 -37.40
C ALA A 83 -11.48 -16.33 -36.20
N ALA A 84 -12.71 -15.89 -35.96
CA ALA A 84 -13.06 -15.03 -34.83
C ALA A 84 -12.67 -15.68 -33.49
N PRO A 85 -12.22 -14.89 -32.49
CA PRO A 85 -11.92 -15.43 -31.17
C PRO A 85 -13.20 -15.99 -30.56
N THR A 86 -13.18 -17.27 -30.22
CA THR A 86 -14.24 -17.94 -29.47
C THR A 86 -14.36 -17.31 -28.10
N ALA A 87 -15.55 -16.80 -27.79
CA ALA A 87 -15.89 -16.29 -26.46
C ALA A 87 -15.58 -17.36 -25.39
N PRO A 88 -15.06 -16.98 -24.21
CA PRO A 88 -14.84 -17.95 -23.14
C PRO A 88 -16.19 -18.57 -22.74
N SER A 89 -16.22 -19.90 -22.76
CA SER A 89 -17.38 -20.72 -22.39
C SER A 89 -17.91 -20.31 -21.00
N ALA A 90 -19.23 -20.18 -20.91
CA ALA A 90 -20.00 -19.84 -19.71
C ALA A 90 -20.04 -20.97 -18.65
N ASP A 91 -18.94 -21.73 -18.50
CA ASP A 91 -18.79 -22.79 -17.50
C ASP A 91 -17.90 -22.40 -16.30
N ALA A 92 -17.58 -21.10 -16.16
CA ALA A 92 -17.06 -20.54 -14.91
C ALA A 92 -18.15 -20.43 -13.80
N ALA A 93 -19.15 -21.32 -13.83
CA ALA A 93 -20.22 -21.37 -12.87
C ALA A 93 -19.75 -22.06 -11.57
N LYS A 94 -19.46 -21.24 -10.56
CA LYS A 94 -19.59 -21.56 -9.13
C LYS A 94 -18.92 -22.88 -8.68
N ARG A 95 -17.59 -22.85 -8.49
CA ARG A 95 -16.96 -23.79 -7.53
C ARG A 95 -17.52 -23.51 -6.13
N LYS A 96 -18.39 -24.37 -5.62
CA LYS A 96 -18.70 -24.44 -4.18
C LYS A 96 -17.42 -24.84 -3.43
N PRO A 97 -17.01 -24.16 -2.34
CA PRO A 97 -15.88 -24.61 -1.56
C PRO A 97 -16.32 -25.78 -0.67
N SER A 98 -15.99 -27.02 -1.04
CA SER A 98 -16.25 -28.18 -0.18
C SER A 98 -15.15 -28.45 0.85
N ARG A 99 -14.09 -27.62 0.91
CA ARG A 99 -13.05 -27.64 1.95
C ARG A 99 -12.61 -26.22 2.29
N SER A 100 -12.45 -25.91 3.58
CA SER A 100 -11.85 -24.66 4.03
C SER A 100 -10.39 -24.57 3.55
N ALA A 101 -10.04 -23.47 2.89
CA ALA A 101 -8.70 -23.24 2.35
C ALA A 101 -7.65 -23.20 3.48
N ARG A 102 -6.50 -23.83 3.24
CA ARG A 102 -5.32 -23.82 4.12
C ARG A 102 -4.40 -22.68 3.70
N VAL A 103 -4.18 -21.74 4.60
CA VAL A 103 -3.38 -20.54 4.35
C VAL A 103 -2.20 -20.48 5.30
N LEU A 104 -0.97 -20.49 4.75
CA LEU A 104 0.25 -20.34 5.53
C LEU A 104 0.65 -18.87 5.63
N VAL A 105 0.69 -18.31 6.84
CA VAL A 105 1.11 -16.93 7.10
C VAL A 105 2.51 -16.92 7.69
N LEU A 106 3.47 -16.38 6.96
CA LEU A 106 4.88 -16.30 7.38
C LEU A 106 5.18 -14.94 8.02
N GLY A 107 5.70 -14.93 9.25
CA GLY A 107 6.24 -13.71 9.88
C GLY A 107 5.36 -13.04 10.94
N GLY A 108 4.27 -13.70 11.36
CA GLY A 108 3.51 -13.35 12.56
C GLY A 108 2.66 -12.07 12.49
N ALA A 109 1.49 -12.11 13.12
CA ALA A 109 0.58 -10.99 13.43
C ALA A 109 -0.34 -10.40 12.33
N GLY A 110 -0.46 -11.03 11.15
CA GLY A 110 -1.59 -10.75 10.26
C GLY A 110 -2.89 -11.31 10.84
N ARG A 111 -3.88 -10.46 11.17
CA ARG A 111 -5.24 -10.93 11.49
C ARG A 111 -5.95 -11.33 10.19
N LEU A 112 -5.81 -12.59 9.80
CA LEU A 112 -6.69 -13.20 8.79
C LEU A 112 -8.00 -13.65 9.44
N ARG A 113 -9.04 -13.85 8.61
CA ARG A 113 -10.39 -14.13 9.08
C ARG A 113 -10.51 -15.53 9.75
N PRO A 114 -11.45 -15.71 10.69
CA PRO A 114 -11.64 -16.96 11.45
C PRO A 114 -12.28 -18.12 10.67
N ASP A 115 -12.70 -17.91 9.42
CA ASP A 115 -13.28 -18.94 8.55
C ASP A 115 -12.23 -19.80 7.82
N LEU A 116 -10.98 -19.34 7.75
CA LEU A 116 -9.86 -20.03 7.10
C LEU A 116 -9.12 -21.00 8.04
N ASN A 117 -8.47 -22.02 7.48
CA ASN A 117 -7.53 -22.86 8.23
C ASN A 117 -6.14 -22.21 8.16
N ILE A 118 -5.68 -21.63 9.27
CA ILE A 118 -4.46 -20.81 9.29
C ILE A 118 -3.27 -21.63 9.80
N LEU A 119 -2.20 -21.68 9.01
CA LEU A 119 -0.89 -22.15 9.45
C LEU A 119 -0.06 -20.92 9.81
N VAL A 120 0.42 -20.83 11.05
CA VAL A 120 1.30 -19.76 11.52
C VAL A 120 2.74 -20.19 11.33
N GLY A 121 3.41 -19.63 10.34
CA GLY A 121 4.82 -19.84 10.06
C GLY A 121 5.72 -18.85 10.79
N ASP A 122 6.54 -19.33 11.72
CA ASP A 122 7.56 -18.53 12.39
C ASP A 122 8.82 -19.37 12.67
N ARG A 123 9.98 -18.71 12.74
CA ARG A 123 11.24 -19.34 13.17
C ARG A 123 11.26 -19.58 14.68
N ASN A 124 10.57 -18.71 15.44
CA ASN A 124 10.45 -18.78 16.90
C ASN A 124 9.21 -19.59 17.27
N ARG A 125 9.47 -20.83 17.72
CA ARG A 125 8.44 -21.78 18.12
C ARG A 125 7.50 -21.25 19.20
N GLU A 126 8.05 -20.74 20.30
CA GLU A 126 7.25 -20.28 21.45
C GLU A 126 6.30 -19.13 21.06
N LYS A 127 6.80 -18.15 20.29
CA LYS A 127 5.98 -17.03 19.81
C LYS A 127 4.90 -17.51 18.83
N GLY A 128 5.27 -18.40 17.91
CA GLY A 128 4.36 -18.94 16.91
C GLY A 128 3.24 -19.78 17.53
N GLU A 129 3.56 -20.70 18.44
CA GLU A 129 2.59 -21.52 19.16
C GLU A 129 1.65 -20.65 20.02
N SER A 130 2.20 -19.66 20.73
CA SER A 130 1.39 -18.70 21.51
C SER A 130 0.42 -17.90 20.62
N PHE A 131 0.85 -17.52 19.41
CA PHE A 131 0.02 -16.79 18.48
C PHE A 131 -1.06 -17.67 17.85
N ALA A 132 -0.71 -18.88 17.41
CA ALA A 132 -1.67 -19.86 16.88
C ALA A 132 -2.77 -20.17 17.92
N ALA A 133 -2.39 -20.37 19.19
CA ALA A 133 -3.35 -20.60 20.27
C ALA A 133 -4.33 -19.42 20.46
N LYS A 134 -3.89 -18.18 20.25
CA LYS A 134 -4.77 -16.99 20.32
C LYS A 134 -5.74 -16.87 19.14
N LEU A 135 -5.41 -17.46 17.99
CA LEU A 135 -6.28 -17.46 16.81
C LEU A 135 -7.40 -18.51 16.91
N GLY A 136 -7.21 -19.56 17.72
CA GLY A 136 -8.21 -20.59 18.03
C GLY A 136 -8.01 -21.89 17.27
N GLU A 137 -8.99 -22.80 17.38
CA GLU A 137 -8.87 -24.22 16.98
C GLU A 137 -8.57 -24.48 15.49
N LYS A 138 -8.84 -23.50 14.62
CA LYS A 138 -8.53 -23.58 13.18
C LYS A 138 -7.12 -23.11 12.82
N SER A 139 -6.26 -22.92 13.82
CA SER A 139 -4.91 -22.42 13.63
C SER A 139 -3.87 -23.40 14.16
N GLU A 140 -2.85 -23.66 13.36
CA GLU A 140 -1.73 -24.56 13.69
C GLU A 140 -0.41 -23.80 13.54
N PHE A 141 0.58 -24.13 14.37
CA PHE A 141 1.93 -23.59 14.22
C PHE A 141 2.80 -24.47 13.31
N VAL A 142 3.56 -23.85 12.42
CA VAL A 142 4.56 -24.50 11.57
C VAL A 142 5.90 -23.79 11.75
N GLN A 143 6.92 -24.51 12.21
CA GLN A 143 8.25 -23.92 12.32
C GLN A 143 8.89 -23.79 10.95
N VAL A 144 9.28 -22.56 10.58
CA VAL A 144 9.86 -22.28 9.26
C VAL A 144 10.83 -21.10 9.31
N GLU A 145 12.00 -21.28 8.69
CA GLU A 145 12.95 -20.20 8.41
C GLU A 145 12.84 -19.85 6.92
N ILE A 146 12.49 -18.60 6.61
CA ILE A 146 12.16 -18.16 5.24
C ILE A 146 13.37 -18.18 4.30
N ARG A 147 14.58 -18.31 4.85
CA ARG A 147 15.83 -18.49 4.08
C ARG A 147 16.17 -19.95 3.81
N ASN A 148 15.39 -20.89 4.36
CA ASN A 148 15.61 -22.32 4.17
C ASN A 148 14.60 -22.88 3.17
N ALA A 149 15.02 -23.01 1.92
CA ALA A 149 14.17 -23.51 0.83
C ALA A 149 13.54 -24.88 1.13
N SER A 150 14.30 -25.84 1.68
CA SER A 150 13.77 -27.18 1.98
C SER A 150 12.70 -27.14 3.07
N MET A 151 12.84 -26.28 4.08
CA MET A 151 11.80 -26.10 5.09
C MET A 151 10.54 -25.47 4.49
N LEU A 152 10.70 -24.47 3.61
CA LEU A 152 9.59 -23.83 2.91
C LEU A 152 8.83 -24.83 2.03
N GLU A 153 9.52 -25.60 1.20
CA GLU A 153 8.88 -26.59 0.31
C GLU A 153 8.09 -27.64 1.08
N LYS A 154 8.59 -28.07 2.24
CA LYS A 154 7.87 -28.98 3.14
C LYS A 154 6.64 -28.30 3.76
N ALA A 155 6.79 -27.07 4.24
CA ALA A 155 5.71 -26.31 4.88
C ALA A 155 4.58 -25.95 3.91
N LEU A 156 4.88 -25.83 2.62
CA LEU A 156 3.91 -25.48 1.57
C LEU A 156 3.14 -26.68 1.01
N GLN A 157 3.50 -27.92 1.38
CA GLN A 157 2.76 -29.10 0.90
C GLN A 157 1.30 -29.07 1.35
N GLY A 158 0.38 -29.08 0.38
CA GLY A 158 -1.07 -29.06 0.63
C GLY A 158 -1.60 -27.73 1.19
N VAL A 159 -0.83 -26.65 1.04
CA VAL A 159 -1.25 -25.27 1.32
C VAL A 159 -1.86 -24.68 0.05
N ASP A 160 -2.99 -23.98 0.19
CA ASP A 160 -3.69 -23.36 -0.95
C ASP A 160 -3.11 -21.97 -1.27
N LEU A 161 -2.66 -21.24 -0.24
CA LEU A 161 -2.07 -19.89 -0.36
C LEU A 161 -1.01 -19.67 0.73
N VAL A 162 0.14 -19.10 0.34
CA VAL A 162 1.12 -18.52 1.29
C VAL A 162 1.02 -17.00 1.32
N VAL A 163 0.96 -16.44 2.52
CA VAL A 163 0.96 -15.00 2.80
C VAL A 163 2.28 -14.65 3.46
N HIS A 164 3.17 -14.01 2.71
CA HIS A 164 4.50 -13.63 3.16
C HIS A 164 4.48 -12.24 3.81
N THR A 165 4.56 -12.19 5.14
CA THR A 165 4.67 -10.94 5.92
C THR A 165 5.97 -10.82 6.71
N ALA A 166 6.89 -11.78 6.53
CA ALA A 166 8.18 -11.83 7.20
C ALA A 166 9.19 -10.84 6.60
N GLY A 167 9.03 -9.55 6.92
CA GLY A 167 9.96 -8.48 6.57
C GLY A 167 11.18 -8.38 7.51
N PRO A 168 12.07 -7.40 7.27
CA PRO A 168 12.01 -6.40 6.21
C PRO A 168 12.39 -6.96 4.84
N PHE A 169 11.70 -6.49 3.78
CA PHE A 169 11.94 -6.88 2.38
C PHE A 169 13.11 -6.12 1.75
N GLN A 170 13.41 -4.93 2.25
CA GLN A 170 14.52 -4.08 1.77
C GLN A 170 15.81 -4.89 1.79
N ARG A 171 16.60 -4.83 0.71
CA ARG A 171 17.88 -5.57 0.60
C ARG A 171 17.77 -7.09 0.78
N ALA A 172 16.61 -7.70 0.53
CA ALA A 172 16.54 -9.14 0.36
C ALA A 172 16.94 -9.49 -1.07
N GLU A 173 18.02 -10.25 -1.23
CA GLU A 173 18.59 -10.57 -2.54
C GLU A 173 17.77 -11.63 -3.30
N GLU A 174 17.04 -12.47 -2.55
CA GLU A 174 16.28 -13.59 -3.08
C GLU A 174 14.78 -13.47 -2.75
N CYS A 175 13.96 -14.06 -3.64
CA CYS A 175 12.53 -14.25 -3.44
C CYS A 175 12.23 -15.71 -3.04
N THR A 176 12.97 -16.25 -2.05
CA THR A 176 12.97 -17.68 -1.69
C THR A 176 11.58 -18.24 -1.40
N VAL A 177 10.70 -17.47 -0.74
CA VAL A 177 9.31 -17.88 -0.46
C VAL A 177 8.50 -18.01 -1.75
N LEU A 178 8.61 -17.04 -2.67
CA LEU A 178 7.93 -17.09 -3.96
C LEU A 178 8.42 -18.27 -4.81
N GLN A 179 9.74 -18.51 -4.83
CA GLN A 179 10.33 -19.63 -5.54
C GLN A 179 9.81 -20.98 -4.99
N ALA A 180 9.75 -21.14 -3.67
CA ALA A 180 9.19 -22.33 -3.04
C ALA A 180 7.68 -22.47 -3.33
N ALA A 181 6.93 -21.36 -3.39
CA ALA A 181 5.53 -21.36 -3.77
C ALA A 181 5.33 -21.84 -5.22
N ILE A 182 6.15 -21.35 -6.16
CA ILE A 182 6.15 -21.81 -7.56
C ILE A 182 6.48 -23.31 -7.64
N SER A 183 7.56 -23.75 -6.96
CA SER A 183 8.01 -25.15 -6.91
C SER A 183 6.90 -26.10 -6.41
N THR A 184 6.17 -25.68 -5.39
CA THR A 184 5.10 -26.47 -4.75
C THR A 184 3.71 -26.24 -5.34
N LYS A 185 3.59 -25.41 -6.39
CA LYS A 185 2.33 -24.99 -7.00
C LYS A 185 1.34 -24.35 -6.01
N THR A 186 1.85 -23.59 -5.06
CA THR A 186 1.09 -22.86 -4.05
C THR A 186 0.86 -21.41 -4.51
N ALA A 187 -0.36 -20.88 -4.37
CA ALA A 187 -0.62 -19.47 -4.64
C ALA A 187 0.18 -18.58 -3.65
N TYR A 188 0.51 -17.36 -4.04
CA TYR A 188 1.40 -16.50 -3.25
C TYR A 188 0.86 -15.07 -3.14
N ILE A 189 0.94 -14.48 -1.95
CA ILE A 189 0.94 -13.04 -1.79
C ILE A 189 2.04 -12.60 -0.83
N ASP A 190 2.59 -11.40 -1.02
CA ASP A 190 3.41 -10.72 -0.02
C ASP A 190 2.92 -9.31 0.28
N VAL A 191 3.39 -8.74 1.38
CA VAL A 191 3.14 -7.33 1.76
C VAL A 191 4.39 -6.47 1.55
N CYS A 192 5.16 -6.77 0.49
CA CYS A 192 6.40 -6.09 0.21
C CYS A 192 6.20 -4.58 0.02
N ASP A 193 7.11 -3.78 0.59
CA ASP A 193 7.21 -2.34 0.46
C ASP A 193 8.56 -1.89 -0.12
N ASP A 194 9.32 -2.80 -0.72
CA ASP A 194 10.62 -2.56 -1.37
C ASP A 194 10.48 -2.59 -2.91
N THR A 195 10.97 -1.53 -3.55
CA THR A 195 10.93 -1.40 -5.02
C THR A 195 11.73 -2.51 -5.69
N ASP A 196 12.97 -2.75 -5.26
CA ASP A 196 13.80 -3.72 -5.98
C ASP A 196 13.30 -5.16 -5.77
N TYR A 197 12.82 -5.50 -4.58
CA TYR A 197 12.24 -6.81 -4.28
C TYR A 197 10.97 -7.05 -5.07
N SER A 198 10.04 -6.10 -5.12
CA SER A 198 8.78 -6.28 -5.86
C SER A 198 9.01 -6.48 -7.36
N TRP A 199 9.98 -5.78 -7.95
CA TRP A 199 10.38 -6.02 -9.34
C TRP A 199 11.15 -7.33 -9.54
N ARG A 200 11.97 -7.77 -8.57
CA ARG A 200 12.57 -9.11 -8.58
C ARG A 200 11.48 -10.20 -8.50
N ALA A 201 10.50 -10.04 -7.62
CA ALA A 201 9.37 -10.96 -7.50
C ALA A 201 8.60 -11.02 -8.83
N ASN A 202 8.29 -9.88 -9.43
CA ASN A 202 7.66 -9.80 -10.74
C ASN A 202 8.49 -10.47 -11.86
N SER A 203 9.83 -10.53 -11.78
CA SER A 203 10.64 -11.27 -12.76
C SER A 203 10.40 -12.78 -12.81
N PHE A 204 9.75 -13.35 -11.79
CA PHE A 204 9.29 -14.74 -11.78
C PHE A 204 7.95 -14.96 -12.52
N HIS A 205 7.41 -13.92 -13.18
CA HIS A 205 6.11 -13.95 -13.85
C HIS A 205 5.91 -15.18 -14.75
N GLU A 206 6.83 -15.42 -15.70
CA GLU A 206 6.70 -16.53 -16.64
C GLU A 206 6.80 -17.90 -15.96
N GLN A 207 7.59 -18.02 -14.90
CA GLN A 207 7.70 -19.27 -14.12
C GLN A 207 6.42 -19.57 -13.35
N ALA A 208 5.83 -18.55 -12.70
CA ALA A 208 4.55 -18.67 -12.01
C ALA A 208 3.41 -19.00 -12.99
N LYS A 209 3.40 -18.36 -14.15
CA LYS A 209 2.44 -18.61 -15.23
C LYS A 209 2.55 -20.03 -15.77
N ALA A 210 3.77 -20.52 -16.03
CA ALA A 210 4.01 -21.90 -16.46
C ALA A 210 3.62 -22.93 -15.39
N ALA A 211 3.81 -22.61 -14.11
CA ALA A 211 3.36 -23.45 -12.99
C ALA A 211 1.84 -23.37 -12.75
N GLY A 212 1.13 -22.44 -13.40
CA GLY A 212 -0.30 -22.22 -13.23
C GLY A 212 -0.67 -21.59 -11.88
N ILE A 213 0.26 -20.92 -11.20
CA ILE A 213 0.01 -20.33 -9.87
C ILE A 213 -0.27 -18.82 -9.95
N PRO A 214 -1.30 -18.31 -9.27
CA PRO A 214 -1.51 -16.89 -9.10
C PRO A 214 -0.61 -16.33 -7.98
N ALA A 215 0.03 -15.20 -8.25
CA ALA A 215 0.86 -14.50 -7.29
C ALA A 215 0.66 -12.98 -7.33
N ILE A 216 0.59 -12.34 -6.16
CA ILE A 216 0.56 -10.88 -6.04
C ILE A 216 1.73 -10.41 -5.16
N THR A 217 2.57 -9.53 -5.69
CA THR A 217 3.53 -8.79 -4.85
C THR A 217 2.91 -7.48 -4.39
N THR A 218 3.30 -6.99 -3.22
CA THR A 218 2.85 -5.72 -2.64
C THR A 218 1.35 -5.68 -2.25
N ALA A 219 0.78 -6.81 -1.83
CA ALA A 219 -0.61 -7.00 -1.39
C ALA A 219 -0.90 -6.50 0.05
N GLY A 220 -0.39 -5.30 0.39
CA GLY A 220 -0.57 -4.64 1.68
C GLY A 220 -1.63 -3.54 1.65
N ILE A 221 -1.42 -2.51 2.48
CA ILE A 221 -2.26 -1.29 2.50
C ILE A 221 -1.70 -0.21 1.57
N TYR A 222 -0.44 0.17 1.79
CA TYR A 222 0.38 0.95 0.89
C TYR A 222 1.80 0.40 1.00
N PRO A 223 2.28 -0.29 -0.04
CA PRO A 223 1.59 -0.53 -1.30
C PRO A 223 0.50 -1.62 -1.17
N GLY A 224 -0.42 -1.69 -2.14
CA GLY A 224 -1.52 -2.66 -2.19
C GLY A 224 -2.87 -2.03 -2.44
N VAL A 225 -3.59 -1.68 -1.37
CA VAL A 225 -4.88 -0.96 -1.49
C VAL A 225 -4.68 0.38 -2.20
N SER A 226 -3.57 1.07 -1.95
CA SER A 226 -3.17 2.29 -2.67
C SER A 226 -3.12 2.10 -4.18
N ASN A 227 -2.51 1.02 -4.64
CA ASN A 227 -2.40 0.65 -6.04
C ASN A 227 -3.78 0.41 -6.66
N VAL A 228 -4.65 -0.36 -6.00
CA VAL A 228 -6.02 -0.62 -6.47
C VAL A 228 -6.85 0.68 -6.51
N MET A 229 -6.69 1.55 -5.50
CA MET A 229 -7.33 2.87 -5.51
C MET A 229 -6.87 3.73 -6.69
N ALA A 230 -5.56 3.80 -6.94
CA ALA A 230 -5.00 4.50 -8.09
C ALA A 230 -5.55 3.97 -9.42
N ALA A 231 -5.58 2.64 -9.56
CA ALA A 231 -6.08 1.97 -10.76
C ALA A 231 -7.56 2.31 -11.01
N GLU A 232 -8.40 2.32 -9.98
CA GLU A 232 -9.81 2.70 -10.09
C GLU A 232 -10.01 4.19 -10.40
N LEU A 233 -9.19 5.09 -9.84
CA LEU A 233 -9.23 6.51 -10.20
C LEU A 233 -8.86 6.72 -11.68
N VAL A 234 -7.78 6.09 -12.14
CA VAL A 234 -7.34 6.15 -13.53
C VAL A 234 -8.39 5.57 -14.47
N ARG A 235 -8.98 4.43 -14.12
CA ARG A 235 -10.05 3.79 -14.90
C ARG A 235 -11.28 4.69 -15.00
N ALA A 236 -11.72 5.28 -13.89
CA ALA A 236 -12.86 6.19 -13.86
C ALA A 236 -12.61 7.44 -14.72
N ALA A 237 -11.43 8.06 -14.58
CA ALA A 237 -11.05 9.21 -15.39
C ALA A 237 -11.09 8.90 -16.89
N ARG A 238 -10.48 7.78 -17.33
CA ARG A 238 -10.47 7.35 -18.73
C ARG A 238 -11.88 7.06 -19.26
N SER A 239 -12.75 6.44 -18.45
CA SER A 239 -14.14 6.17 -18.84
C SER A 239 -14.99 7.43 -19.04
N GLU A 240 -14.52 8.56 -18.49
CA GLU A 240 -15.15 9.87 -18.59
C GLU A 240 -14.32 10.83 -19.48
N ASN A 241 -13.52 10.28 -20.40
CA ASN A 241 -12.65 11.00 -21.35
C ASN A 241 -11.65 11.98 -20.71
N GLY A 242 -11.29 11.77 -19.44
CA GLY A 242 -10.21 12.48 -18.77
C GLY A 242 -8.88 11.77 -18.98
N GLU A 243 -7.84 12.50 -19.38
CA GLU A 243 -6.52 11.90 -19.59
C GLU A 243 -5.62 12.10 -18.36
N PRO A 244 -5.22 11.03 -17.65
CA PRO A 244 -4.35 11.10 -16.47
C PRO A 244 -3.00 11.77 -16.76
N GLU A 245 -2.67 12.83 -16.03
CA GLU A 245 -1.38 13.52 -16.14
C GLU A 245 -0.50 13.34 -14.91
N ARG A 246 -1.13 13.33 -13.72
CA ARG A 246 -0.40 13.30 -12.47
C ARG A 246 -1.10 12.44 -11.44
N LEU A 247 -0.38 11.48 -10.88
CA LEU A 247 -0.83 10.62 -9.80
C LEU A 247 0.08 10.83 -8.59
N ARG A 248 -0.49 11.17 -7.44
CA ARG A 248 0.27 11.48 -6.23
C ARG A 248 -0.23 10.66 -5.07
N PHE A 249 0.69 9.96 -4.42
CA PHE A 249 0.41 9.18 -3.24
C PHE A 249 0.85 9.95 -2.00
N PHE A 250 -0.04 10.06 -1.03
CA PHE A 250 0.21 10.74 0.23
C PHE A 250 -0.14 9.83 1.40
N TYR A 251 0.78 9.71 2.34
CA TYR A 251 0.66 8.82 3.47
C TYR A 251 0.93 9.54 4.78
N TYR A 252 0.19 9.10 5.80
CA TYR A 252 0.35 9.59 7.14
C TYR A 252 0.17 8.45 8.15
N THR A 253 1.14 8.29 9.04
CA THR A 253 1.05 7.37 10.18
C THR A 253 1.33 8.10 11.49
N ALA A 254 0.52 7.84 12.51
CA ALA A 254 0.81 8.26 13.86
C ALA A 254 1.64 7.20 14.59
N GLY A 255 2.72 7.63 15.24
CA GLY A 255 3.71 6.73 15.85
C GLY A 255 4.27 5.75 14.82
N THR A 256 4.55 4.53 15.28
CA THR A 256 4.82 3.36 14.43
C THR A 256 3.54 2.70 13.91
N GLY A 257 2.37 3.27 14.16
CA GLY A 257 1.08 2.65 13.80
C GLY A 257 0.77 1.37 14.58
N GLY A 258 1.48 1.09 15.68
CA GLY A 258 1.34 -0.15 16.44
C GLY A 258 1.91 -1.38 15.72
N ALA A 259 2.64 -1.20 14.62
CA ALA A 259 3.30 -2.28 13.88
C ALA A 259 4.65 -2.70 14.49
N GLY A 260 5.10 -2.00 15.54
CA GLY A 260 6.31 -2.35 16.28
C GLY A 260 7.61 -2.02 15.54
N PRO A 261 8.73 -2.71 15.85
CA PRO A 261 10.09 -2.40 15.37
C PRO A 261 10.24 -2.29 13.85
N THR A 262 9.41 -3.02 13.11
CA THR A 262 9.61 -3.25 11.68
C THR A 262 9.41 -1.97 10.87
N ILE A 263 8.36 -1.19 11.15
CA ILE A 263 8.07 0.05 10.39
C ILE A 263 9.18 1.08 10.54
N LEU A 264 9.71 1.25 11.75
CA LEU A 264 10.77 2.23 11.96
C LEU A 264 12.09 1.77 11.32
N THR A 265 12.42 0.49 11.43
CA THR A 265 13.57 -0.10 10.72
C THR A 265 13.46 0.15 9.22
N THR A 266 12.32 -0.17 8.62
CA THR A 266 12.08 0.06 7.19
C THR A 266 12.18 1.54 6.84
N SER A 267 11.60 2.42 7.66
CA SER A 267 11.69 3.87 7.46
C SER A 267 13.14 4.35 7.38
N PHE A 268 14.03 3.86 8.25
CA PHE A 268 15.46 4.19 8.20
C PHE A 268 16.17 3.61 6.98
N LEU A 269 15.84 2.38 6.56
CA LEU A 269 16.39 1.80 5.34
C LEU A 269 16.02 2.62 4.09
N LEU A 270 14.77 3.08 4.02
CA LEU A 270 14.27 3.94 2.94
C LEU A 270 14.93 5.33 2.92
N LEU A 271 15.43 5.84 4.05
CA LEU A 271 16.22 7.07 4.07
C LEU A 271 17.59 6.91 3.40
N GLY A 272 18.09 5.68 3.25
CA GLY A 272 19.32 5.40 2.52
C GLY A 272 19.13 5.34 1.00
N GLU A 273 17.91 5.46 0.49
CA GLU A 273 17.57 5.27 -0.91
C GLU A 273 17.30 6.59 -1.63
N ASP A 274 17.73 6.67 -2.89
CA ASP A 274 17.24 7.73 -3.77
C ASP A 274 15.74 7.52 -3.98
N VAL A 275 14.97 8.60 -3.90
CA VAL A 275 13.56 8.57 -4.23
C VAL A 275 13.43 8.59 -5.74
N ILE A 276 12.86 7.52 -6.29
CA ILE A 276 12.49 7.47 -7.70
C ILE A 276 11.09 8.09 -7.86
N ALA A 277 11.00 9.10 -8.71
CA ALA A 277 9.74 9.70 -9.13
C ALA A 277 9.73 9.85 -10.65
N TYR A 278 8.56 10.11 -11.21
CA TYR A 278 8.38 10.36 -12.64
C TYR A 278 7.79 11.75 -12.84
N ASN A 279 8.31 12.48 -13.82
CA ASN A 279 7.81 13.79 -14.20
C ASN A 279 7.73 13.88 -15.72
N LYS A 280 6.52 14.01 -16.27
CA LYS A 280 6.26 14.10 -17.71
C LYS A 280 6.94 12.98 -18.53
N GLY A 281 6.93 11.76 -18.02
CA GLY A 281 7.50 10.59 -18.71
C GLY A 281 8.96 10.30 -18.34
N GLU A 282 9.65 11.21 -17.66
CA GLU A 282 11.07 11.05 -17.31
C GLU A 282 11.24 10.57 -15.87
N GLU A 283 12.12 9.59 -15.67
CA GLU A 283 12.54 9.16 -14.33
C GLU A 283 13.47 10.20 -13.72
N ILE A 284 13.15 10.64 -12.49
CA ILE A 284 13.95 11.57 -11.71
C ILE A 284 14.34 10.95 -10.38
N LYS A 285 15.58 11.21 -9.98
CA LYS A 285 16.12 10.82 -8.67
C LYS A 285 16.11 12.02 -7.74
N LEU A 286 15.50 11.86 -6.57
CA LEU A 286 15.33 12.90 -5.58
C LEU A 286 15.87 12.44 -4.23
N LYS A 287 16.20 13.40 -3.36
CA LYS A 287 16.67 13.11 -2.02
C LYS A 287 15.51 12.61 -1.13
N PRO A 288 15.70 11.52 -0.35
CA PRO A 288 14.69 11.08 0.61
C PRO A 288 14.44 12.14 1.67
N TYR A 289 13.21 12.17 2.17
CA TYR A 289 12.76 13.10 3.20
C TYR A 289 12.93 14.59 2.87
N SER A 290 12.90 14.92 1.57
CA SER A 290 12.94 16.27 1.03
C SER A 290 11.58 16.69 0.43
N GLY A 291 11.49 17.90 -0.11
CA GLY A 291 10.30 18.36 -0.84
C GLY A 291 9.02 18.36 0.01
N ALA A 292 9.13 18.90 1.23
CA ALA A 292 8.03 18.92 2.20
C ALA A 292 6.80 19.62 1.63
N MET A 293 5.63 19.00 1.84
CA MET A 293 4.33 19.54 1.44
C MET A 293 3.33 19.39 2.57
N THR A 294 2.38 20.31 2.68
CA THR A 294 1.25 20.17 3.60
C THR A 294 0.04 19.64 2.83
N ILE A 295 -0.49 18.48 3.24
CA ILE A 295 -1.63 17.82 2.62
C ILE A 295 -2.73 17.65 3.65
N ASP A 296 -3.98 17.97 3.28
CA ASP A 296 -5.15 17.73 4.12
C ASP A 296 -5.70 16.31 3.87
N PHE A 297 -5.62 15.45 4.89
CA PHE A 297 -6.16 14.09 4.84
C PHE A 297 -7.64 14.04 5.24
N GLY A 298 -8.32 15.18 5.23
CA GLY A 298 -9.74 15.28 5.54
C GLY A 298 -10.05 15.16 7.03
N LYS A 299 -11.35 15.06 7.33
CA LYS A 299 -11.85 15.09 8.70
C LYS A 299 -11.24 13.96 9.53
N GLY A 300 -10.70 14.30 10.70
CA GLY A 300 -10.12 13.37 11.66
C GLY A 300 -8.59 13.30 11.64
N VAL A 301 -7.96 13.55 10.49
CA VAL A 301 -6.49 13.61 10.36
C VAL A 301 -6.02 15.05 10.16
N ARG A 302 -6.74 15.83 9.34
CA ARG A 302 -6.43 17.21 8.96
C ARG A 302 -5.11 17.34 8.18
N LYS A 303 -4.62 18.57 8.09
CA LYS A 303 -3.36 18.95 7.44
C LYS A 303 -2.15 18.30 8.12
N LYS A 304 -1.29 17.67 7.33
CA LYS A 304 -0.02 17.05 7.75
C LYS A 304 1.10 17.39 6.79
N ASN A 305 2.31 17.49 7.33
CA ASN A 305 3.51 17.61 6.52
C ASN A 305 3.95 16.23 6.05
N VAL A 306 4.17 16.10 4.75
CA VAL A 306 4.59 14.88 4.07
C VAL A 306 5.84 15.15 3.24
N TYR A 307 6.71 14.15 3.12
CA TYR A 307 8.04 14.26 2.53
C TYR A 307 8.27 13.15 1.52
N LEU A 308 9.12 13.39 0.52
CA LEU A 308 9.42 12.39 -0.51
C LEU A 308 10.02 11.12 0.09
N LEU A 309 9.51 9.96 -0.34
CA LEU A 309 10.02 8.64 0.06
C LEU A 309 9.92 7.67 -1.12
N ASN A 310 10.87 6.75 -1.22
CA ASN A 310 10.89 5.74 -2.27
C ASN A 310 9.86 4.66 -1.95
N LEU A 311 8.83 4.50 -2.80
CA LEU A 311 7.78 3.50 -2.62
C LEU A 311 7.52 2.77 -3.96
N PRO A 312 7.29 1.45 -3.94
CA PRO A 312 7.25 0.63 -5.16
C PRO A 312 6.11 1.00 -6.10
N GLU A 313 4.97 1.43 -5.55
CA GLU A 313 3.79 1.84 -6.34
C GLU A 313 4.04 3.01 -7.28
N VAL A 314 5.06 3.84 -7.03
CA VAL A 314 5.41 4.95 -7.92
C VAL A 314 5.85 4.41 -9.27
N LYS A 315 6.70 3.39 -9.26
CA LYS A 315 7.24 2.77 -10.47
C LYS A 315 6.22 1.87 -11.16
N SER A 316 5.46 1.09 -10.39
CA SER A 316 4.41 0.24 -10.96
C SER A 316 3.27 1.09 -11.55
N ALA A 317 2.80 2.15 -10.86
CA ALA A 317 1.78 3.03 -11.42
C ALA A 317 2.25 3.77 -12.68
N PHE A 318 3.51 4.21 -12.74
CA PHE A 318 4.08 4.78 -13.97
C PHE A 318 4.05 3.77 -15.12
N LYS A 319 4.61 2.58 -14.91
CA LYS A 319 4.77 1.57 -15.97
C LYS A 319 3.46 0.89 -16.39
N ILE A 320 2.54 0.68 -15.45
CA ILE A 320 1.32 -0.13 -15.63
C ILE A 320 0.13 0.78 -15.93
N LEU A 321 -0.07 1.82 -15.14
CA LEU A 321 -1.19 2.75 -15.35
C LEU A 321 -0.88 3.79 -16.43
N GLY A 322 0.38 3.99 -16.78
CA GLY A 322 0.80 4.91 -17.86
C GLY A 322 0.63 6.38 -17.51
N VAL A 323 0.59 6.74 -16.22
CA VAL A 323 0.48 8.14 -15.79
C VAL A 323 1.86 8.79 -15.86
N PRO A 324 2.05 9.91 -16.59
CA PRO A 324 3.40 10.41 -16.90
C PRO A 324 4.09 11.11 -15.72
N THR A 325 3.35 11.57 -14.71
CA THR A 325 3.92 12.18 -13.50
C THR A 325 3.46 11.42 -12.27
N VAL A 326 4.38 10.77 -11.55
CA VAL A 326 4.07 9.94 -10.38
C VAL A 326 5.07 10.18 -9.26
N ASN A 327 4.59 10.36 -8.03
CA ASN A 327 5.44 10.43 -6.84
C ASN A 327 4.66 10.06 -5.58
N ALA A 328 5.39 9.70 -4.53
CA ALA A 328 4.82 9.43 -3.23
C ALA A 328 5.48 10.28 -2.14
N ARG A 329 4.69 10.64 -1.13
CA ARG A 329 5.15 11.32 0.07
C ARG A 329 4.58 10.72 1.34
N PHE A 330 5.39 10.71 2.38
CA PHE A 330 5.07 10.12 3.68
C PHE A 330 5.29 11.13 4.79
N GLY A 331 4.37 11.17 5.75
CA GLY A 331 4.44 12.00 6.94
C GLY A 331 4.16 11.19 8.19
N THR A 332 4.72 11.62 9.31
CA THR A 332 4.52 10.96 10.60
C THR A 332 4.02 11.91 11.68
N ALA A 333 3.33 11.37 12.68
CA ALA A 333 3.18 12.02 13.97
C ALA A 333 3.99 11.31 15.05
N PRO A 334 4.45 12.05 16.07
CA PRO A 334 4.29 13.50 16.24
C PRO A 334 5.13 14.28 15.24
N PHE A 335 4.71 15.51 14.91
CA PHE A 335 5.27 16.25 13.77
C PHE A 335 6.78 16.48 13.86
N PHE A 336 7.33 16.59 15.08
CA PHE A 336 8.76 16.76 15.31
C PHE A 336 9.59 15.53 14.92
N TRP A 337 8.97 14.33 14.83
CA TRP A 337 9.65 13.13 14.34
C TRP A 337 10.14 13.31 12.91
N ASN A 338 9.37 14.05 12.10
CA ASN A 338 9.77 14.37 10.73
C ASN A 338 11.06 15.19 10.68
N TRP A 339 11.35 16.03 11.68
CA TRP A 339 12.63 16.76 11.76
C TRP A 339 13.79 15.81 12.05
N GLY A 340 13.58 14.82 12.92
CA GLY A 340 14.57 13.77 13.19
C GLY A 340 14.87 12.94 11.94
N MET A 341 13.84 12.51 11.22
CA MET A 341 13.99 11.78 9.96
C MET A 341 14.71 12.61 8.89
N GLN A 342 14.39 13.90 8.78
CA GLN A 342 15.11 14.81 7.88
C GLN A 342 16.57 15.00 8.29
N ALA A 343 16.86 15.10 9.59
CA ALA A 343 18.24 15.16 10.09
C ALA A 343 18.99 13.86 9.76
N PHE A 344 18.40 12.69 9.98
CA PHE A 344 19.02 11.41 9.61
C PHE A 344 19.29 11.30 8.11
N ALA A 345 18.35 11.71 7.25
CA ALA A 345 18.53 11.75 5.80
C ALA A 345 19.62 12.74 5.32
N ASN A 346 19.97 13.72 6.16
CA ASN A 346 20.96 14.75 5.82
C ASN A 346 22.34 14.51 6.43
N LEU A 347 22.40 13.89 7.61
CA LEU A 347 23.62 13.80 8.44
C LEU A 347 24.22 12.40 8.45
N LEU A 348 23.42 11.35 8.25
CA LEU A 348 23.93 9.98 8.22
C LEU A 348 24.35 9.59 6.79
N PRO A 349 25.51 8.95 6.60
CA PRO A 349 25.91 8.43 5.29
C PRO A 349 24.88 7.43 4.74
N ALA A 350 24.67 7.45 3.42
CA ALA A 350 23.73 6.52 2.77
C ALA A 350 24.13 5.05 3.01
N GLU A 351 25.43 4.76 3.06
CA GLU A 351 25.98 3.42 3.34
C GLU A 351 25.65 2.96 4.76
N PHE A 352 25.53 3.89 5.71
CA PHE A 352 25.08 3.57 7.07
C PHE A 352 23.59 3.20 7.06
N LEU A 353 22.77 4.00 6.39
CA LEU A 353 21.31 3.81 6.32
C LEU A 353 20.92 2.60 5.45
N ARG A 354 21.80 2.13 4.56
CA ARG A 354 21.61 0.91 3.76
C ARG A 354 21.98 -0.39 4.49
N ASP A 355 22.72 -0.30 5.59
CA ASP A 355 23.21 -1.46 6.33
C ASP A 355 22.19 -1.90 7.40
N LYS A 356 21.58 -3.07 7.18
CA LYS A 356 20.58 -3.65 8.09
C LYS A 356 21.08 -3.78 9.54
N VAL A 357 22.35 -4.16 9.74
CA VAL A 357 22.89 -4.37 11.09
C VAL A 357 23.07 -3.03 11.81
N LYS A 358 23.57 -2.01 11.10
CA LYS A 358 23.72 -0.65 11.66
C LYS A 358 22.37 -0.01 11.94
N VAL A 359 21.40 -0.12 11.03
CA VAL A 359 20.03 0.38 11.22
C VAL A 359 19.35 -0.32 12.39
N GLN A 360 19.52 -1.63 12.55
CA GLN A 360 18.97 -2.36 13.70
C GLN A 360 19.58 -1.90 15.02
N LYS A 361 20.89 -1.60 15.06
CA LYS A 361 21.54 -1.01 16.23
C LYS A 361 20.99 0.39 16.52
N LEU A 362 20.85 1.24 15.50
CA LEU A 362 20.26 2.57 15.63
C LEU A 362 18.84 2.49 16.19
N TYR A 363 18.00 1.61 15.64
CA TYR A 363 16.66 1.35 16.13
C TYR A 363 16.65 0.98 17.61
N LYS A 364 17.47 0.01 18.02
CA LYS A 364 17.55 -0.42 19.44
C LYS A 364 17.93 0.74 20.37
N SER A 365 18.77 1.66 19.93
CA SER A 365 19.14 2.85 20.70
C SER A 365 17.98 3.85 20.87
N VAL A 366 17.06 3.93 19.91
CA VAL A 366 15.91 4.86 19.95
C VAL A 366 14.60 4.19 20.40
N ASP A 367 14.54 2.85 20.48
CA ASP A 367 13.32 2.09 20.80
C ASP A 367 12.61 2.55 22.09
N PRO A 368 13.31 2.82 23.22
CA PRO A 368 12.63 3.30 24.43
C PRO A 368 11.86 4.62 24.19
N LEU A 369 12.47 5.54 23.44
CA LEU A 369 11.84 6.81 23.07
C LEU A 369 10.67 6.60 22.12
N VAL A 370 10.83 5.72 21.12
CA VAL A 370 9.80 5.37 20.15
C VAL A 370 8.58 4.78 20.85
N ARG A 371 8.77 3.84 21.78
CA ARG A 371 7.67 3.26 22.56
C ARG A 371 6.93 4.28 23.42
N ALA A 372 7.67 5.20 24.04
CA ALA A 372 7.06 6.28 24.82
C ALA A 372 6.22 7.20 23.93
N ILE A 373 6.72 7.54 22.73
CA ILE A 373 6.00 8.35 21.75
C ILE A 373 4.77 7.61 21.21
N ASP A 374 4.89 6.33 20.89
CA ASP A 374 3.79 5.50 20.37
C ASP A 374 2.59 5.47 21.32
N GLY A 375 2.84 5.39 22.64
CA GLY A 375 1.80 5.43 23.67
C GLY A 375 0.97 6.72 23.66
N ILE A 376 1.49 7.80 23.08
CA ILE A 376 0.86 9.13 23.06
C ILE A 376 0.37 9.52 21.66
N ALA A 377 1.10 9.13 20.61
CA ALA A 377 0.79 9.48 19.23
C ALA A 377 -0.44 8.74 18.69
N GLY A 378 -0.73 7.55 19.23
CA GLY A 378 -1.75 6.64 18.71
C GLY A 378 -1.30 5.90 17.45
N GLU A 379 -2.18 5.11 16.87
CA GLU A 379 -1.85 4.16 15.78
C GLU A 379 -2.53 4.50 14.46
N ARG A 380 -3.00 5.74 14.31
CA ARG A 380 -3.81 6.16 13.15
C ARG A 380 -3.00 6.09 11.86
N VAL A 381 -3.66 5.68 10.79
CA VAL A 381 -3.14 5.75 9.43
C VAL A 381 -4.10 6.47 8.51
N SER A 382 -3.56 7.23 7.56
CA SER A 382 -4.31 7.80 6.45
C SER A 382 -3.51 7.72 5.16
N MET A 383 -4.20 7.35 4.10
CA MET A 383 -3.70 7.28 2.74
C MET A 383 -4.60 8.13 1.85
N ARG A 384 -4.01 8.97 1.03
CA ARG A 384 -4.69 9.81 0.04
C ARG A 384 -4.01 9.62 -1.31
N VAL A 385 -4.79 9.36 -2.34
CA VAL A 385 -4.32 9.21 -3.73
C VAL A 385 -4.99 10.30 -4.55
N ASP A 386 -4.21 11.19 -5.15
CA ASP A 386 -4.71 12.29 -5.97
C ASP A 386 -4.40 12.03 -7.43
N LEU A 387 -5.42 12.17 -8.28
CA LEU A 387 -5.31 12.09 -9.72
C LEU A 387 -5.70 13.44 -10.35
N ASP A 388 -4.78 14.02 -11.12
CA ASP A 388 -5.05 15.17 -11.99
C ASP A 388 -5.11 14.71 -13.45
N CYS A 389 -6.09 15.23 -14.19
CA CYS A 389 -6.25 15.03 -15.62
C CYS A 389 -5.99 16.31 -16.42
N SER A 390 -5.62 16.16 -17.69
CA SER A 390 -5.34 17.26 -18.63
C SER A 390 -6.50 18.23 -18.84
N ASN A 391 -7.73 17.75 -18.67
CA ASN A 391 -8.95 18.56 -18.76
C ASN A 391 -9.26 19.36 -17.48
N GLY A 392 -8.33 19.40 -16.52
CA GLY A 392 -8.48 20.13 -15.25
C GLY A 392 -9.28 19.37 -14.17
N ARG A 393 -9.79 18.18 -14.47
CA ARG A 393 -10.42 17.33 -13.45
C ARG A 393 -9.38 16.87 -12.42
N ASN A 394 -9.71 17.07 -11.16
CA ASN A 394 -8.98 16.49 -10.03
C ASN A 394 -9.93 15.56 -9.26
N THR A 395 -9.48 14.34 -8.99
CA THR A 395 -10.20 13.39 -8.14
C THR A 395 -9.25 12.78 -7.13
N ILE A 396 -9.80 12.40 -5.99
CA ILE A 396 -9.04 11.80 -4.91
C ILE A 396 -9.71 10.52 -4.41
N GLY A 397 -8.87 9.62 -3.89
CA GLY A 397 -9.26 8.55 -2.99
C GLY A 397 -8.68 8.82 -1.61
N LEU A 398 -9.46 8.62 -0.55
CA LEU A 398 -9.04 8.76 0.83
C LEU A 398 -9.39 7.49 1.61
N PHE A 399 -8.43 7.00 2.38
CA PHE A 399 -8.57 5.87 3.27
C PHE A 399 -7.99 6.24 4.64
N THR A 400 -8.77 6.14 5.71
CA THR A 400 -8.31 6.45 7.07
C THR A 400 -8.76 5.38 8.04
N HIS A 401 -7.83 4.83 8.83
CA HIS A 401 -8.10 3.85 9.87
C HIS A 401 -7.47 4.26 11.20
N LYS A 402 -8.12 3.93 12.33
CA LYS A 402 -7.64 4.32 13.67
C LYS A 402 -6.40 3.53 14.14
N LYS A 403 -6.17 2.36 13.55
CA LYS A 403 -5.08 1.42 13.89
C LYS A 403 -4.45 0.83 12.63
N LEU A 404 -3.21 1.17 12.31
CA LEU A 404 -2.52 0.66 11.12
C LEU A 404 -2.43 -0.85 11.11
N SER A 405 -1.99 -1.46 12.22
CA SER A 405 -1.84 -2.93 12.34
C SER A 405 -3.11 -3.72 11.96
N VAL A 406 -4.27 -3.26 12.43
CA VAL A 406 -5.58 -3.85 12.09
C VAL A 406 -5.93 -3.62 10.62
N SER A 407 -5.65 -2.42 10.11
CA SER A 407 -5.93 -2.07 8.71
C SER A 407 -5.11 -2.89 7.72
N VAL A 408 -3.82 -3.13 8.02
CA VAL A 408 -2.96 -4.02 7.22
C VAL A 408 -3.55 -5.43 7.20
N GLY A 409 -4.02 -5.94 8.35
CA GLY A 409 -4.69 -7.24 8.43
C GLY A 409 -5.90 -7.35 7.50
N PHE A 410 -6.80 -6.36 7.51
CA PHE A 410 -7.96 -6.34 6.59
C PHE A 410 -7.54 -6.24 5.12
N ALA A 411 -6.56 -5.40 4.79
CA ALA A 411 -6.05 -5.24 3.44
C ALA A 411 -5.46 -6.56 2.91
N THR A 412 -4.52 -7.17 3.64
CA THR A 412 -3.90 -8.44 3.26
C THR A 412 -4.93 -9.57 3.18
N ALA A 413 -5.91 -9.61 4.08
CA ALA A 413 -7.00 -10.58 4.01
C ALA A 413 -7.88 -10.38 2.76
N ALA A 414 -8.13 -9.13 2.35
CA ALA A 414 -8.90 -8.85 1.14
C ALA A 414 -8.19 -9.36 -0.13
N PHE A 415 -6.87 -9.20 -0.23
CA PHE A 415 -6.07 -9.77 -1.30
C PHE A 415 -6.03 -11.30 -1.26
N ALA A 416 -5.82 -11.89 -0.08
CA ALA A 416 -5.83 -13.34 0.09
C ALA A 416 -7.15 -13.95 -0.38
N LEU A 417 -8.29 -13.34 0.00
CA LEU A 417 -9.61 -13.77 -0.45
C LEU A 417 -9.78 -13.60 -1.96
N ALA A 418 -9.33 -12.49 -2.54
CA ALA A 418 -9.43 -12.28 -3.98
C ALA A 418 -8.70 -13.38 -4.77
N VAL A 419 -7.49 -13.77 -4.35
CA VAL A 419 -6.72 -14.87 -4.94
C VAL A 419 -7.44 -16.22 -4.77
N LEU A 420 -7.90 -16.54 -3.55
CA LEU A 420 -8.61 -17.79 -3.24
C LEU A 420 -9.95 -17.92 -3.99
N GLU A 421 -10.60 -16.80 -4.27
CA GLU A 421 -11.85 -16.74 -5.05
C GLU A 421 -11.61 -16.79 -6.57
N GLY A 422 -10.36 -16.83 -7.02
CA GLY A 422 -9.99 -16.95 -8.43
C GLY A 422 -9.98 -15.62 -9.20
N ASN A 423 -9.87 -14.48 -8.51
CA ASN A 423 -9.83 -13.16 -9.14
C ASN A 423 -8.42 -12.70 -9.57
N THR A 424 -7.46 -13.64 -9.59
CA THR A 424 -6.06 -13.42 -9.98
C THR A 424 -5.64 -14.49 -10.96
N GLN A 425 -5.11 -14.08 -12.10
CA GLN A 425 -4.64 -14.99 -13.13
C GLN A 425 -3.27 -15.59 -12.76
N PRO A 426 -2.89 -16.76 -13.32
CA PRO A 426 -1.54 -17.29 -13.18
C PRO A 426 -0.47 -16.30 -13.62
N GLY A 427 0.61 -16.19 -12.85
CA GLY A 427 1.67 -15.20 -13.03
C GLY A 427 1.94 -14.41 -11.74
N VAL A 428 2.97 -13.58 -11.76
CA VAL A 428 3.29 -12.63 -10.68
C VAL A 428 2.88 -11.24 -11.10
N TRP A 429 1.98 -10.63 -10.34
CA TRP A 429 1.31 -9.38 -10.70
C TRP A 429 1.46 -8.30 -9.63
N PHE A 430 1.43 -7.04 -10.05
CA PHE A 430 1.14 -5.93 -9.16
C PHE A 430 -0.39 -5.76 -8.99
N PRO A 431 -0.86 -5.21 -7.86
CA PRO A 431 -2.29 -5.12 -7.55
C PRO A 431 -3.14 -4.31 -8.55
N GLU A 432 -2.55 -3.31 -9.20
CA GLU A 432 -3.20 -2.44 -10.18
C GLU A 432 -3.38 -3.06 -11.56
N GLU A 433 -2.77 -4.22 -11.83
CA GLU A 433 -2.92 -4.95 -13.09
C GLU A 433 -4.30 -5.64 -13.15
N PRO A 434 -5.03 -5.57 -14.27
CA PRO A 434 -6.31 -6.28 -14.42
C PRO A 434 -6.21 -7.79 -14.21
N GLU A 435 -5.08 -8.39 -14.58
CA GLU A 435 -4.79 -9.82 -14.40
C GLU A 435 -4.38 -10.15 -12.96
N GLY A 436 -3.80 -9.19 -12.25
CA GLY A 436 -3.47 -9.29 -10.82
C GLY A 436 -4.73 -9.29 -9.96
N ILE A 437 -5.60 -8.29 -10.16
CA ILE A 437 -6.94 -8.25 -9.57
C ILE A 437 -7.93 -7.85 -10.66
N ALA A 438 -8.82 -8.78 -10.99
CA ALA A 438 -9.92 -8.59 -11.94
C ALA A 438 -10.71 -7.30 -11.62
N ILE A 439 -11.04 -6.52 -12.65
CA ILE A 439 -11.65 -5.19 -12.51
C ILE A 439 -12.95 -5.26 -11.70
N GLU A 440 -13.79 -6.25 -12.00
CA GLU A 440 -15.04 -6.55 -11.32
C GLU A 440 -14.88 -6.89 -9.82
N ALA A 441 -13.71 -7.40 -9.42
CA ALA A 441 -13.40 -7.78 -8.04
C ALA A 441 -12.85 -6.61 -7.21
N ARG A 442 -12.33 -5.54 -7.85
CA ARG A 442 -11.67 -4.42 -7.17
C ARG A 442 -12.58 -3.70 -6.18
N LYS A 443 -13.86 -3.50 -6.55
CA LYS A 443 -14.84 -2.88 -5.64
C LYS A 443 -15.01 -3.68 -4.35
N LEU A 444 -15.21 -5.00 -4.48
CA LEU A 444 -15.36 -5.90 -3.35
C LEU A 444 -14.07 -6.00 -2.52
N LEU A 445 -12.90 -6.00 -3.17
CA LEU A 445 -11.61 -5.94 -2.48
C LEU A 445 -11.49 -4.68 -1.63
N LEU A 446 -11.79 -3.51 -2.20
CA LEU A 446 -11.74 -2.23 -1.48
C LEU A 446 -12.76 -2.19 -0.32
N GLU A 447 -13.96 -2.73 -0.51
CA GLU A 447 -14.96 -2.88 0.56
C GLU A 447 -14.46 -3.76 1.72
N ARG A 448 -13.79 -4.87 1.41
CA ARG A 448 -13.19 -5.76 2.43
C ARG A 448 -11.99 -5.10 3.12
N ALA A 449 -11.12 -4.43 2.36
CA ALA A 449 -9.93 -3.77 2.88
C ALA A 449 -10.25 -2.53 3.74
N SER A 450 -11.37 -1.85 3.45
CA SER A 450 -11.81 -0.65 4.17
C SER A 450 -12.64 -0.93 5.43
N GLN A 451 -12.76 -2.19 5.84
CA GLN A 451 -13.43 -2.53 7.10
C GLN A 451 -12.76 -1.82 8.29
N GLY A 452 -13.59 -1.21 9.15
CA GLY A 452 -13.12 -0.45 10.31
C GLY A 452 -12.56 0.95 10.02
N THR A 453 -12.52 1.37 8.75
CA THR A 453 -12.10 2.72 8.39
C THR A 453 -13.01 3.77 9.03
N SER A 454 -12.41 4.86 9.50
CA SER A 454 -13.16 6.03 9.95
C SER A 454 -13.54 6.97 8.81
N ASN A 455 -12.86 6.83 7.67
CA ASN A 455 -13.15 7.57 6.45
C ASN A 455 -12.68 6.74 5.25
N PHE A 456 -13.56 6.50 4.29
CA PHE A 456 -13.21 5.87 3.01
C PHE A 456 -14.02 6.54 1.90
N VAL A 457 -13.32 7.16 0.95
CA VAL A 457 -13.90 7.93 -0.15
C VAL A 457 -13.14 7.60 -1.42
N MET A 458 -13.86 7.46 -2.53
CA MET A 458 -13.28 7.22 -3.86
C MET A 458 -13.91 8.15 -4.89
N ASN A 459 -13.10 8.58 -5.86
CA ASN A 459 -13.51 9.36 -7.03
C ASN A 459 -14.33 10.62 -6.66
N LYS A 460 -13.82 11.42 -5.70
CA LYS A 460 -14.39 12.73 -5.35
C LYS A 460 -13.37 13.84 -5.62
N PRO A 461 -13.77 15.03 -6.08
CA PRO A 461 -12.89 16.20 -6.09
C PRO A 461 -12.35 16.52 -4.69
N SER A 462 -11.14 17.08 -4.65
CA SER A 462 -10.41 17.42 -3.42
C SER A 462 -11.24 18.23 -2.41
N TRP A 463 -11.95 19.27 -2.86
CA TRP A 463 -12.73 20.17 -2.01
C TRP A 463 -13.86 19.48 -1.22
N MET A 464 -14.35 18.31 -1.66
CA MET A 464 -15.36 17.54 -0.92
C MET A 464 -14.77 16.75 0.26
N VAL A 465 -13.45 16.60 0.30
CA VAL A 465 -12.76 15.81 1.33
C VAL A 465 -11.93 16.69 2.26
N GLU A 466 -11.35 17.76 1.73
CA GLU A 466 -10.58 18.74 2.49
C GLU A 466 -11.45 19.47 3.51
N THR A 467 -10.85 19.86 4.63
CA THR A 467 -11.64 20.23 5.80
C THR A 467 -12.00 21.71 5.91
N ASP A 468 -11.31 22.56 5.17
CA ASP A 468 -11.61 23.99 5.04
C ASP A 468 -11.61 24.35 3.54
N PRO A 469 -12.57 23.86 2.73
CA PRO A 469 -12.60 24.19 1.31
C PRO A 469 -12.83 25.69 1.17
N LYS A 470 -12.01 26.40 0.38
CA LYS A 470 -12.21 27.84 0.19
C LYS A 470 -13.21 28.05 -0.93
N GLU A 471 -14.41 28.52 -0.62
CA GLU A 471 -15.31 29.01 -1.67
C GLU A 471 -14.74 30.30 -2.27
N VAL A 472 -14.50 30.30 -3.57
CA VAL A 472 -13.94 31.44 -4.32
C VAL A 472 -15.01 32.21 -5.10
N GLY A 473 -16.28 31.78 -4.96
CA GLY A 473 -17.48 32.43 -5.51
C GLY A 473 -18.30 31.52 -6.43
N LEU A 474 -19.60 31.80 -6.59
CA LEU A 474 -20.54 31.07 -7.47
C LEU A 474 -20.60 29.55 -7.25
N GLY A 475 -20.35 29.07 -6.03
CA GLY A 475 -20.29 27.64 -5.73
C GLY A 475 -19.00 26.93 -6.18
N ILE A 476 -17.94 27.69 -6.50
CA ILE A 476 -16.61 27.18 -6.84
C ILE A 476 -15.77 27.11 -5.57
N TYR A 477 -15.16 25.95 -5.30
CA TYR A 477 -14.29 25.71 -4.14
C TYR A 477 -12.84 25.46 -4.59
N VAL A 478 -11.85 25.98 -3.86
CA VAL A 478 -10.39 25.82 -4.07
C VAL A 478 -9.68 25.38 -2.80
#